data_AF-A0A7W0EP00-F1
#
_entry.id   AF-A0A7W0EP00-F1
#
_cell.length_a   1.000
_cell.length_b   1.000
_cell.length_c   1.000
_cell.angle_alpha   90.00
_cell.angle_beta   90.00
_cell.angle_gamma   90.00
#
_symmetry.space_group_name_H-M   'P 1'
#
loop_
_entity.id
_entity.type
_entity.pdbx_description
1 polymer ?
#
loop_
_entity_poly.entity_id
_entity_poly.type
_entity_poly.pdbx_seq_one_letter_code
_entity_poly.pdbx_strand_id
1 'polypeptide(L)' 'MNILVTGANGFIGQALCERLIADGYQVRGAESREQRAESREGRAALPSGVEGAMVGNIGSETDWSDALPVLRVLFT' A
#
# COMPACT_ATOMS: atom_id res chain seq x y z
N MET A 1 9.22 4.39 11.37
CA MET A 1 9.01 2.94 11.19
C MET A 1 8.10 2.78 9.99
N ASN A 2 8.43 1.88 9.06
CA ASN A 2 7.77 1.81 7.76
C ASN A 2 6.82 0.61 7.72
N ILE A 3 5.56 0.86 7.35
CA ILE A 3 4.49 -0.14 7.28
C ILE A 3 4.05 -0.30 5.83
N LEU A 4 3.88 -1.55 5.37
CA LEU A 4 3.26 -1.85 4.08
C LEU A 4 1.83 -2.30 4.34
N VAL A 5 0.89 -1.69 3.64
CA VAL A 5 -0.51 -2.08 3.68
C VAL A 5 -0.86 -2.68 2.33
N THR A 6 -1.23 -3.96 2.32
CA THR A 6 -1.89 -4.57 1.17
C THR A 6 -3.35 -4.14 1.12
N GLY A 7 -3.86 -3.83 -0.07
CA GLY A 7 -5.21 -3.26 -0.20
C GLY A 7 -5.36 -1.85 0.37
N ALA A 8 -4.27 -1.05 0.37
CA ALA A 8 -4.25 0.31 0.92
C ALA A 8 -5.25 1.28 0.26
N ASN A 9 -5.73 0.98 -0.93
CA ASN A 9 -6.77 1.70 -1.65
C ASN A 9 -8.18 1.13 -1.44
N GLY A 10 -8.33 0.02 -0.72
CA GLY A 10 -9.61 -0.58 -0.38
C GLY A 10 -10.26 0.08 0.84
N PHE A 11 -11.53 -0.23 1.10
CA PHE A 11 -12.32 0.37 2.18
C PHE A 11 -11.63 0.33 3.56
N ILE A 12 -11.11 -0.83 3.96
CA ILE A 12 -10.40 -1.00 5.24
C ILE A 12 -9.00 -0.39 5.18
N GLY A 13 -8.28 -0.61 4.07
CA GLY A 13 -6.92 -0.14 3.91
C GLY A 13 -6.79 1.38 3.98
N GLN A 14 -7.77 2.11 3.45
CA GLN A 14 -7.78 3.58 3.52
C GLN A 14 -7.85 4.07 4.98
N ALA A 15 -8.83 3.58 5.76
CA ALA A 15 -8.98 3.95 7.17
C ALA A 15 -7.78 3.52 8.03
N LEU A 16 -7.21 2.34 7.74
CA LEU A 16 -6.00 1.86 8.41
C LEU A 16 -4.80 2.77 8.11
N CYS A 17 -4.58 3.12 6.85
CA CYS A 17 -3.51 4.03 6.43
C CYS A 17 -3.64 5.40 7.11
N GLU A 18 -4.83 5.99 7.13
CA GLU A 18 -5.10 7.27 7.80
C GLU A 18 -4.73 7.20 9.28
N ARG A 19 -5.13 6.13 9.96
CA ARG A 19 -4.81 5.94 11.38
C ARG A 19 -3.30 5.79 11.61
N LEU A 20 -2.63 4.98 10.81
CA LEU A 20 -1.19 4.77 10.92
C LEU A 20 -0.41 6.07 10.67
N ILE A 21 -0.83 6.89 9.71
CA ILE A 21 -0.22 8.20 9.46
C ILE A 21 -0.46 9.12 10.67
N ALA A 22 -1.68 9.16 11.21
CA ALA A 22 -2.00 9.95 12.41
C ALA A 22 -1.17 9.55 13.64
N ASP A 23 -0.85 8.26 13.75
CA ASP A 23 0.02 7.71 14.80
C ASP A 23 1.53 7.93 14.51
N GLY A 24 1.89 8.60 13.40
CA GLY A 24 3.25 9.00 13.05
C GLY A 24 4.07 7.95 12.27
N TYR A 25 3.42 6.93 11.71
CA TYR A 25 4.09 5.93 10.88
C TYR A 25 4.27 6.41 9.44
N GLN A 26 5.34 5.93 8.79
CA GLN A 26 5.48 6.04 7.33
C GLN A 26 4.77 4.85 6.70
N VAL A 27 3.79 5.12 5.85
CA VAL A 27 2.92 4.09 5.27
C VAL A 27 3.18 3.97 3.78
N ARG A 28 3.40 2.73 3.33
CA ARG A 28 3.48 2.35 1.92
C ARG A 28 2.29 1.47 1.57
N GLY A 29 1.63 1.72 0.44
CA GLY A 29 0.56 0.89 -0.08
C GLY A 29 1.09 -0.06 -1.15
N ALA A 30 0.89 -1.37 -0.98
CA ALA A 30 1.18 -2.33 -2.03
C ALA A 30 0.15 -2.18 -3.16
N GLU A 31 0.61 -1.83 -4.36
CA GLU A 31 -0.23 -1.67 -5.55
C GLU A 31 0.28 -2.53 -6.71
N SER A 32 -0.66 -3.14 -7.42
CA SER A 32 -0.44 -3.74 -8.74
C SER A 32 -0.43 -2.66 -9.83
N ARG A 33 0.01 -3.03 -11.04
CA ARG A 33 -0.01 -2.12 -12.20
C ARG A 33 -1.42 -1.67 -12.56
N GLU A 34 -2.38 -2.57 -12.41
CA GLU A 34 -3.80 -2.34 -12.69
C GLU A 34 -4.36 -1.31 -11.72
N GLN A 35 -4.17 -1.53 -10.42
CA GLN A 35 -4.58 -0.59 -9.38
C GLN A 35 -3.94 0.79 -9.56
N ARG A 36 -2.65 0.85 -9.92
CA ARG A 36 -1.99 2.14 -10.17
C ARG A 36 -2.54 2.87 -11.41
N ALA A 37 -2.99 2.14 -12.43
CA ALA A 37 -3.69 2.73 -13.57
C ALA A 37 -5.06 3.27 -13.14
N GLU A 38 -5.81 2.51 -12.34
CA GLU A 38 -7.09 2.95 -11.76
C GLU A 38 -6.94 4.15 -10.82
N SER A 39 -5.85 4.23 -10.06
CA SER A 39 -5.47 5.39 -9.24
C SER A 39 -5.25 6.64 -10.08
N ARG A 40 -4.59 6.53 -11.24
CA ARG A 40 -4.41 7.65 -12.19
C ARG A 40 -5.73 8.10 -12.80
N GLU A 41 -6.67 7.19 -12.96
CA GLU A 41 -8.03 7.46 -13.43
C GLU A 41 -8.99 7.87 -12.30
N GLY A 42 -8.48 7.99 -11.06
CA GLY A 42 -9.23 8.48 -9.89
C GLY A 42 -10.18 7.46 -9.25
N ARG A 43 -10.16 6.19 -9.65
CA ARG A 43 -11.10 5.16 -9.16
C ARG A 43 -10.63 4.41 -7.92
N ALA A 44 -9.31 4.27 -7.73
CA ALA A 44 -8.73 3.44 -6.68
C ALA A 44 -7.46 4.05 -6.06
N ALA A 45 -7.44 5.38 -5.91
CA ALA A 45 -6.28 6.13 -5.42
C ALA A 45 -5.92 5.80 -3.97
N LEU A 46 -4.62 5.82 -3.67
CA LEU A 46 -4.12 5.75 -2.29
C LEU A 46 -4.51 6.99 -1.49
N PRO A 47 -4.72 6.86 -0.17
CA PRO A 47 -4.88 8.00 0.73
C PRO A 47 -3.69 8.95 0.67
N SER A 48 -3.95 10.23 0.97
CA SER A 48 -2.88 11.24 1.07
C SER A 48 -1.84 10.82 2.12
N GLY A 49 -0.56 10.94 1.78
CA GLY A 49 0.56 10.57 2.66
C GLY A 49 0.94 9.08 2.61
N VAL A 50 0.24 8.25 1.84
CA VAL A 50 0.66 6.87 1.55
C VAL A 50 1.51 6.83 0.28
N GLU A 51 2.70 6.25 0.37
CA GLU A 51 3.55 6.04 -0.80
C GLU A 51 3.20 4.73 -1.52
N GLY A 52 3.15 4.74 -2.85
CA GLY A 52 2.93 3.52 -3.63
C GLY A 52 4.17 2.62 -3.67
N ALA A 53 4.00 1.34 -3.33
CA ALA A 53 4.99 0.28 -3.51
C ALA A 53 4.50 -0.68 -4.59
N MET A 54 5.18 -0.69 -5.74
CA MET A 54 4.86 -1.59 -6.85
C MET A 54 5.29 -3.01 -6.49
N VAL A 55 4.34 -3.93 -6.38
CA VAL A 55 4.62 -5.35 -6.09
C VAL A 55 4.13 -6.32 -7.17
N GLY A 56 3.52 -5.80 -8.25
CA GLY A 56 2.94 -6.66 -9.27
C GLY A 56 1.65 -7.33 -8.78
N ASN A 57 1.30 -8.50 -9.31
CA ASN A 57 0.13 -9.24 -8.82
C ASN A 57 0.44 -9.86 -7.46
N ILE A 58 -0.48 -9.77 -6.50
CA ILE A 58 -0.30 -10.32 -5.15
C ILE A 58 -0.70 -11.81 -5.17
N GLY A 59 0.25 -12.69 -4.89
CA GLY A 59 0.16 -14.14 -4.96
C GLY A 59 1.46 -14.79 -4.46
N SER A 60 1.56 -16.11 -4.60
CA SER A 60 2.74 -16.86 -4.13
C SER A 60 4.04 -16.50 -4.85
N GLU A 61 3.94 -15.90 -6.04
CA GLU A 61 5.09 -15.53 -6.90
C GLU A 61 5.41 -14.03 -6.84
N THR A 62 4.77 -13.27 -5.95
CA THR A 62 4.98 -11.82 -5.84
C THR A 62 6.42 -11.51 -5.45
N ASP A 63 7.08 -10.68 -6.28
CA ASP A 63 8.36 -10.09 -5.91
C ASP A 63 8.13 -8.92 -4.96
N TRP A 64 8.59 -9.10 -3.72
CA TRP A 64 8.45 -8.12 -2.66
C TRP A 64 9.71 -7.26 -2.45
N SER A 65 10.74 -7.43 -3.28
CA SER A 65 12.06 -6.82 -3.07
C SER A 65 12.02 -5.29 -2.98
N ASP A 66 11.12 -4.64 -3.73
CA ASP A 66 10.94 -3.17 -3.71
C ASP A 66 10.10 -2.67 -2.52
N ALA A 67 9.33 -3.57 -1.91
CA ALA A 67 8.41 -3.27 -0.82
C ALA A 67 9.00 -3.56 0.56
N LEU A 68 9.84 -4.58 0.69
CA LEU A 68 10.33 -5.11 1.96
C LEU A 68 11.59 -4.52 2.61
N PRO A 69 12.40 -3.61 2.04
CA PRO A 69 13.75 -3.38 2.55
C PRO A 69 13.84 -2.83 4.00
N VAL A 70 12.72 -2.41 4.62
CA VAL A 70 12.68 -1.89 6.01
C VAL A 70 11.36 -2.21 6.76
N LEU A 71 10.65 -3.28 6.37
CA LEU A 71 9.25 -3.45 6.72
C LEU A 71 8.97 -4.39 7.91
N ARG A 72 7.98 -4.06 8.77
CA ARG A 72 7.66 -4.86 9.97
C ARG A 72 6.23 -5.41 10.10
N VAL A 73 5.25 -4.97 9.30
CA VAL A 73 3.86 -5.46 9.42
C VAL A 73 3.18 -5.53 8.05
N LEU A 74 2.45 -6.63 7.80
CA LEU A 74 1.62 -6.91 6.62
C LEU A 74 0.18 -7.19 7.10
N PHE A 75 -0.82 -6.53 6.52
CA PHE A 75 -2.25 -6.76 6.81
C PHE A 75 -2.96 -7.31 5.58
N THR A 76 -3.33 -8.58 5.61
CA THR A 76 -4.11 -9.27 4.56
C THR A 76 -5.59 -9.33 4.91
#